data_AF-A0A956G5C5-F1
#
_entry.id   AF-A0A956G5C5-F1
#
_cell.length_a   1.000
_cell.length_b   1.000
_cell.length_c   1.000
_cell.angle_alpha   90.00
_cell.angle_beta   90.00
_cell.angle_gamma   90.00
#
_symmetry.space_group_name_H-M   'P 1'
#
loop_
_entity.id
_entity.type
_entity.pdbx_description
1 polymer ?
#
loop_
_entity_poly.entity_id
_entity_poly.type
_entity_poly.pdbx_seq_one_letter_code
_entity_poly.pdbx_strand_id
1 'polypeptide(L)'
;MAGDRRRPPRAARRTRARPTLALALTLTLLAPIALALLGCQPGQIGEELHADAEATRADAASAAADSLAPDGGAHPPGADAGSASDAQGPSPDAHVDNGAPATLCAPIAGASYASLSTAVKSDRPAAVHGDLNLMLRKQRAVGETQGLVDVGGPTDPAQPPQLYSLFGDQRVPAFSAVYQVEAWDWGCNCPKGWITSPPVTLAGMATTPGEILHAPKSSYDIGNGHTALVLYATEHTITIKYTREDNVVSGYTVHIDNICVEPSLLALYRALDAAGRGTLPALDPQQPMGRARGAEIHVAIRDTGAWMDPRVRKDWWQGK
;
A
#
# COMPACT_ATOMS: atom_id res chain seq x y z
N MET A 1 -63.91 -19.06 0.96
CA MET A 1 -64.60 -18.37 2.07
C MET A 1 -64.06 -18.88 3.39
N ALA A 2 -63.59 -17.95 4.23
CA ALA A 2 -63.30 -18.02 5.67
C ALA A 2 -62.92 -19.37 6.32
N GLY A 3 -61.61 -19.54 6.56
CA GLY A 3 -61.04 -20.51 7.49
C GLY A 3 -60.81 -19.90 8.89
N ASP A 4 -61.53 -20.49 9.84
CA ASP A 4 -61.35 -20.66 11.28
C ASP A 4 -60.32 -19.82 12.07
N ARG A 5 -60.84 -19.06 13.05
CA ARG A 5 -60.09 -18.45 14.17
C ARG A 5 -60.63 -19.03 15.47
N ARG A 6 -59.86 -19.83 16.21
CA ARG A 6 -60.01 -19.95 17.67
C ARG A 6 -58.66 -20.01 18.40
N ARG A 7 -58.56 -19.13 19.39
CA ARG A 7 -57.42 -18.87 20.30
C ARG A 7 -57.14 -20.05 21.24
N PRO A 8 -55.88 -20.23 21.68
CA PRO A 8 -55.55 -20.99 22.89
C PRO A 8 -55.55 -20.11 24.17
N PRO A 9 -55.62 -20.73 25.38
CA PRO A 9 -55.90 -20.05 26.65
C PRO A 9 -54.64 -19.55 27.39
N ARG A 10 -54.85 -18.54 28.25
CA ARG A 10 -53.89 -17.98 29.22
C ARG A 10 -53.96 -18.69 30.57
N ALA A 11 -52.80 -19.07 31.10
CA ALA A 11 -52.46 -19.22 32.53
C ALA A 11 -50.92 -19.44 32.62
N ALA A 12 -50.12 -19.00 33.59
CA ALA A 12 -50.35 -18.39 34.89
C ALA A 12 -49.11 -17.56 35.30
N ARG A 13 -49.34 -16.52 36.12
CA ARG A 13 -48.32 -15.73 36.83
C ARG A 13 -47.59 -16.60 37.87
N ARG A 14 -46.26 -16.46 37.96
CA ARG A 14 -45.49 -16.72 39.18
C ARG A 14 -44.58 -15.53 39.49
N THR A 15 -44.87 -14.91 40.62
CA THR A 15 -44.06 -13.94 41.37
C THR A 15 -43.12 -14.66 42.33
N ARG A 16 -41.86 -14.20 42.44
CA ARG A 16 -40.97 -14.18 43.64
C ARG A 16 -39.60 -13.63 43.18
N ALA A 17 -39.23 -12.41 43.56
CA ALA A 17 -38.55 -12.02 44.80
C ALA A 17 -37.03 -12.23 44.74
N ARG A 18 -36.30 -11.10 44.75
CA ARG A 18 -34.84 -10.99 44.91
C ARG A 18 -34.44 -11.26 46.37
N PRO A 19 -33.18 -11.67 46.61
CA PRO A 19 -32.42 -11.06 47.68
C PRO A 19 -31.00 -10.67 47.27
N THR A 20 -30.40 -9.92 48.17
CA THR A 20 -29.25 -9.02 48.06
C THR A 20 -28.10 -9.55 48.95
N LEU A 21 -26.84 -9.31 48.53
CA LEU A 21 -25.55 -9.23 49.24
C LEU A 21 -25.18 -10.15 50.44
N ALA A 22 -23.96 -10.73 50.36
CA ALA A 22 -22.86 -10.66 51.36
C ALA A 22 -21.60 -11.35 50.75
N LEU A 23 -20.57 -10.63 50.31
CA LEU A 23 -19.34 -10.24 51.03
C LEU A 23 -18.81 -11.28 52.06
N ALA A 24 -17.75 -12.01 51.68
CA ALA A 24 -16.85 -12.65 52.63
C ALA A 24 -15.40 -12.57 52.10
N LEU A 25 -14.59 -11.86 52.87
CA LEU A 25 -13.18 -11.58 52.72
C LEU A 25 -12.39 -12.76 53.31
N THR A 26 -11.49 -13.40 52.57
CA THR A 26 -10.49 -14.30 53.14
C THR A 26 -9.09 -13.91 52.69
N LEU A 27 -8.38 -13.36 53.66
CA LEU A 27 -6.98 -12.97 53.67
C LEU A 27 -6.16 -14.18 54.14
N THR A 28 -5.18 -14.62 53.34
CA THR A 28 -4.14 -15.56 53.82
C THR A 28 -2.78 -15.05 53.38
N LEU A 29 -1.97 -14.69 54.38
CA LEU A 29 -0.54 -14.40 54.31
C LEU A 29 0.25 -15.62 53.79
N LEU A 30 1.31 -15.37 53.02
CA LEU A 30 2.64 -15.97 53.26
C LEU A 30 3.73 -15.22 52.47
N ALA A 31 4.79 -14.90 53.21
CA ALA A 31 5.96 -14.11 52.84
C ALA A 31 7.05 -14.97 52.14
N PRO A 32 8.18 -14.37 51.68
CA PRO A 32 8.98 -14.84 50.54
C PRO A 32 10.24 -15.62 50.94
N ILE A 33 10.73 -16.53 50.09
CA ILE A 33 12.12 -17.05 50.14
C ILE A 33 12.66 -17.28 48.71
N ALA A 34 13.94 -16.96 48.58
CA ALA A 34 14.72 -16.73 47.38
C ALA A 34 15.30 -18.00 46.70
N LEU A 35 15.72 -17.77 45.45
CA LEU A 35 16.95 -18.26 44.80
C LEU A 35 17.13 -19.77 44.53
N ALA A 36 17.01 -20.13 43.25
CA ALA A 36 17.95 -21.06 42.60
C ALA A 36 18.03 -20.77 41.09
N LEU A 37 19.20 -20.28 40.68
CA LEU A 37 19.72 -20.28 39.31
C LEU A 37 19.90 -21.73 38.83
N LEU A 38 19.48 -22.05 37.61
CA LEU A 38 20.32 -22.68 36.55
C LEU A 38 19.48 -22.98 35.30
N GLY A 39 19.96 -22.51 34.14
CA GLY A 39 19.95 -23.30 32.91
C GLY A 39 18.83 -23.08 31.89
N CYS A 40 18.91 -22.00 31.10
CA CYS A 40 18.60 -22.09 29.66
C CYS A 40 19.39 -21.00 28.92
N GLN A 41 20.45 -21.41 28.23
CA GLN A 41 21.26 -20.52 27.40
C GLN A 41 20.46 -20.07 26.17
N PRO A 42 20.54 -18.80 25.75
CA PRO A 42 20.11 -18.37 24.43
C PRO A 42 21.23 -18.71 23.43
N GLY A 43 20.95 -19.65 22.53
CA GLY A 43 21.84 -20.03 21.45
C GLY A 43 21.06 -20.29 20.17
N GLN A 44 21.35 -19.49 19.15
CA GLN A 44 21.10 -19.73 17.72
C GLN A 44 19.66 -19.74 17.22
N ILE A 45 19.13 -18.54 16.96
CA ILE A 45 18.47 -18.15 15.68
C ILE A 45 18.22 -16.64 15.74
N GLY A 46 19.23 -15.86 15.34
CA GLY A 46 19.20 -14.41 15.40
C GLY A 46 20.32 -13.83 14.55
N GLU A 47 20.23 -14.00 13.24
CA GLU A 47 21.17 -13.41 12.28
C GLU A 47 20.50 -13.31 10.90
N GLU A 48 19.43 -12.52 10.76
CA GLU A 48 19.04 -11.93 9.45
C GLU A 48 17.96 -10.83 9.48
N LEU A 49 17.38 -10.45 10.63
CA LEU A 49 16.23 -9.51 10.67
C LEU A 49 16.45 -8.24 11.49
N HIS A 50 17.70 -7.83 11.76
CA HIS A 50 18.00 -6.66 12.60
C HIS A 50 18.92 -5.60 11.97
N ALA A 51 19.31 -5.73 10.70
CA ALA A 51 20.27 -4.82 10.08
C ALA A 51 19.65 -3.50 9.55
N ASP A 52 18.34 -3.43 9.34
CA ASP A 52 17.74 -2.27 8.64
C ASP A 52 17.21 -1.16 9.58
N ALA A 53 17.19 -1.37 10.90
CA ALA A 53 16.62 -0.40 11.85
C ALA A 53 17.66 0.48 12.58
N GLU A 54 18.94 0.11 12.60
CA GLU A 54 19.96 0.83 13.38
C GLU A 54 20.88 1.75 12.54
N ALA A 55 20.92 1.56 11.22
CA ALA A 55 21.71 2.41 10.31
C ALA A 55 21.21 3.86 10.24
N THR A 56 19.94 4.12 10.59
CA THR A 56 19.31 5.45 10.45
C THR A 56 19.72 6.46 11.54
N ARG A 57 20.44 6.05 12.60
CA ARG A 57 20.88 6.96 13.67
C ARG A 57 22.35 7.39 13.60
N ALA A 58 23.21 6.68 12.86
CA ALA A 58 24.64 7.00 12.81
C ALA A 58 24.98 8.08 11.76
N ASP A 59 24.25 8.15 10.65
CA ASP A 59 24.61 9.04 9.53
C ASP A 59 24.16 10.51 9.70
N ALA A 60 23.26 10.79 10.64
CA ALA A 60 22.83 12.16 10.94
C ALA A 60 23.91 13.01 11.66
N ALA A 61 24.96 12.38 12.19
CA ALA A 61 26.02 13.06 12.95
C ALA A 61 27.25 13.47 12.10
N SER A 62 27.38 12.97 10.86
CA SER A 62 28.57 13.19 10.02
C SER A 62 28.45 14.38 9.05
N ALA A 63 27.24 14.88 8.79
CA ALA A 63 27.00 15.90 7.76
C ALA A 63 27.12 17.37 8.23
N ALA A 64 27.63 17.64 9.43
CA ALA A 64 27.66 18.99 10.02
C ALA A 64 29.05 19.67 10.01
N ALA A 65 30.06 19.11 9.32
CA ALA A 65 31.39 19.68 9.35
C ALA A 65 32.14 19.52 8.02
N ASP A 66 31.70 20.22 6.96
CA ASP A 66 32.66 20.84 6.04
C ASP A 66 31.98 21.79 5.05
N SER A 67 32.43 23.05 5.02
CA SER A 67 32.60 23.93 3.85
C SER A 67 32.48 25.41 4.23
N LEU A 68 33.63 26.00 4.54
CA LEU A 68 33.92 27.42 4.37
C LEU A 68 34.58 27.61 2.99
N ALA A 69 34.06 28.56 2.21
CA ALA A 69 34.62 29.12 0.96
C ALA A 69 35.83 30.06 1.27
N PRO A 70 36.50 30.81 0.32
CA PRO A 70 36.10 31.21 -1.06
C PRO A 70 37.23 31.44 -2.13
N ASP A 71 36.85 32.13 -3.21
CA ASP A 71 37.60 32.84 -4.30
C ASP A 71 38.25 32.02 -5.44
N GLY A 72 38.31 32.44 -6.71
CA GLY A 72 37.90 33.67 -7.42
C GLY A 72 38.58 33.68 -8.81
N GLY A 73 37.96 34.25 -9.85
CA GLY A 73 38.64 34.49 -11.15
C GLY A 73 37.73 34.64 -12.37
N ALA A 74 37.80 35.80 -13.02
CA ALA A 74 36.95 36.25 -14.13
C ALA A 74 37.68 36.27 -15.51
N HIS A 75 36.96 35.85 -16.58
CA HIS A 75 36.80 36.37 -17.99
C HIS A 75 38.04 36.85 -18.83
N PRO A 76 38.05 36.91 -20.21
CA PRO A 76 36.91 37.10 -21.15
C PRO A 76 37.05 36.41 -22.57
N PRO A 77 36.49 36.92 -23.72
CA PRO A 77 35.51 36.18 -24.53
C PRO A 77 35.94 35.86 -25.99
N GLY A 78 35.20 35.00 -26.68
CA GLY A 78 35.37 34.75 -28.12
C GLY A 78 34.09 34.19 -28.75
N ALA A 79 33.51 34.95 -29.66
CA ALA A 79 32.39 34.56 -30.51
C ALA A 79 32.87 33.71 -31.70
N ASP A 80 32.10 32.70 -32.11
CA ASP A 80 31.55 32.65 -33.46
C ASP A 80 30.53 31.52 -33.65
N ALA A 81 29.60 31.77 -34.57
CA ALA A 81 28.45 30.98 -34.91
C ALA A 81 28.78 29.77 -35.81
N GLY A 82 27.98 28.71 -35.68
CA GLY A 82 27.97 27.59 -36.61
C GLY A 82 26.83 26.61 -36.32
N SER A 83 25.72 26.76 -37.04
CA SER A 83 24.63 25.78 -37.11
C SER A 83 25.14 24.45 -37.69
N ALA A 84 24.82 23.34 -37.04
CA ALA A 84 24.73 22.03 -37.69
C ALA A 84 23.68 21.18 -36.95
N SER A 85 22.68 20.77 -37.72
CA SER A 85 21.60 19.84 -37.36
C SER A 85 22.13 18.41 -37.25
N ASP A 86 21.35 17.59 -36.56
CA ASP A 86 21.25 16.12 -36.67
C ASP A 86 22.31 15.25 -35.96
N ALA A 87 21.89 14.64 -34.84
CA ALA A 87 21.76 13.18 -34.70
C ALA A 87 21.38 12.81 -33.25
N GLN A 88 20.08 12.86 -32.92
CA GLN A 88 19.55 12.13 -31.77
C GLN A 88 19.65 10.62 -32.07
N GLY A 89 20.48 9.91 -31.32
CA GLY A 89 20.47 8.45 -31.27
C GLY A 89 19.15 7.93 -30.67
N PRO A 90 18.68 6.73 -31.05
CA PRO A 90 17.40 6.21 -30.58
C PRO A 90 17.45 5.87 -29.08
N SER A 91 16.55 6.50 -28.32
CA SER A 91 16.22 6.12 -26.93
C SER A 91 15.51 4.75 -26.92
N PRO A 92 15.72 3.87 -25.93
CA PRO A 92 15.14 2.52 -25.89
C PRO A 92 13.66 2.47 -25.43
N ASP A 93 12.94 3.59 -25.44
CA ASP A 93 11.54 3.70 -24.98
C ASP A 93 10.53 3.43 -26.09
N ALA A 94 10.49 2.21 -26.61
CA ALA A 94 9.42 1.77 -27.51
C ALA A 94 8.64 0.61 -26.88
N HIS A 95 7.89 0.90 -25.82
CA HIS A 95 6.69 0.11 -25.54
C HIS A 95 5.66 0.49 -26.59
N VAL A 96 5.31 -0.47 -27.45
CA VAL A 96 4.39 -0.26 -28.58
C VAL A 96 3.02 0.16 -28.03
N ASP A 97 2.67 1.43 -28.22
CA ASP A 97 1.35 1.97 -27.95
C ASP A 97 0.36 1.43 -29.00
N ASN A 98 -0.22 0.27 -28.72
CA ASN A 98 -1.35 -0.25 -29.48
C ASN A 98 -2.59 0.58 -29.11
N GLY A 99 -2.76 1.70 -29.82
CA GLY A 99 -3.81 2.71 -29.65
C GLY A 99 -5.10 2.22 -28.98
N ALA A 100 -5.16 2.37 -27.65
CA ALA A 100 -6.43 2.30 -26.94
C ALA A 100 -7.30 3.46 -27.45
N PRO A 101 -8.57 3.23 -27.83
CA PRO A 101 -9.43 4.32 -28.27
C PRO A 101 -9.51 5.38 -27.15
N ALA A 102 -9.50 6.66 -27.52
CA ALA A 102 -9.47 7.83 -26.61
C ALA A 102 -10.54 7.83 -25.49
N THR A 103 -11.49 6.90 -25.53
CA THR A 103 -12.50 6.62 -24.51
C THR A 103 -12.01 5.79 -23.32
N LEU A 104 -10.91 5.02 -23.43
CA LEU A 104 -10.54 4.04 -22.40
C LEU A 104 -9.97 4.69 -21.12
N CYS A 105 -9.21 5.77 -21.26
CA CYS A 105 -8.75 6.60 -20.14
C CYS A 105 -9.61 7.87 -19.95
N ALA A 106 -10.86 7.89 -20.43
CA ALA A 106 -11.72 9.06 -20.29
C ALA A 106 -12.10 9.32 -18.82
N PRO A 107 -12.34 10.60 -18.44
CA PRO A 107 -12.79 10.96 -17.10
C PRO A 107 -13.99 10.15 -16.62
N ILE A 108 -14.01 9.84 -15.33
CA ILE A 108 -15.14 9.13 -14.72
C ILE A 108 -16.19 10.16 -14.31
N ALA A 109 -17.41 10.02 -14.82
CA ALA A 109 -18.48 10.97 -14.54
C ALA A 109 -18.76 11.06 -13.04
N GLY A 110 -18.71 12.29 -12.49
CA GLY A 110 -18.95 12.55 -11.08
C GLY A 110 -17.76 12.25 -10.15
N ALA A 111 -16.62 11.82 -10.68
CA ALA A 111 -15.41 11.68 -9.87
C ALA A 111 -14.86 13.06 -9.47
N SER A 112 -14.50 13.19 -8.20
CA SER A 112 -13.88 14.39 -7.63
C SER A 112 -13.09 13.99 -6.39
N TYR A 113 -11.93 14.60 -6.15
CA TYR A 113 -10.99 14.13 -5.14
C TYR A 113 -10.64 15.23 -4.14
N ALA A 114 -10.54 14.84 -2.88
CA ALA A 114 -10.09 15.71 -1.80
C ALA A 114 -8.57 15.57 -1.60
N SER A 115 -8.02 16.34 -0.66
CA SER A 115 -6.64 16.20 -0.21
C SER A 115 -6.53 16.22 1.31
N LEU A 116 -5.48 15.60 1.83
CA LEU A 116 -5.12 15.59 3.24
C LEU A 116 -3.68 16.03 3.42
N SER A 117 -3.37 16.65 4.56
CA SER A 117 -1.97 16.94 4.91
C SER A 117 -1.20 15.66 5.23
N THR A 118 0.05 15.60 4.78
CA THR A 118 0.96 14.49 5.09
C THR A 118 1.47 14.63 6.52
N ALA A 119 1.56 13.50 7.23
CA ALA A 119 2.09 13.49 8.60
C ALA A 119 3.63 13.49 8.62
N VAL A 120 4.23 12.83 7.63
CA VAL A 120 5.66 12.77 7.38
C VAL A 120 5.85 12.93 5.88
N LYS A 121 6.85 13.70 5.45
CA LYS A 121 7.18 13.90 4.05
C LYS A 121 8.21 12.88 3.57
N SER A 122 8.10 12.43 2.32
CA SER A 122 9.13 11.60 1.69
C SER A 122 10.48 12.33 1.63
N ASP A 123 11.58 11.59 1.75
CA ASP A 123 12.94 12.11 1.72
C ASP A 123 13.44 12.43 0.30
N ARG A 124 12.72 11.98 -0.75
CA ARG A 124 13.11 12.13 -2.16
C ARG A 124 11.88 12.19 -3.08
N PRO A 125 12.05 12.59 -4.35
CA PRO A 125 10.93 12.63 -5.30
C PRO A 125 10.33 11.25 -5.55
N ALA A 126 8.99 11.15 -5.55
CA ALA A 126 8.28 9.88 -5.67
C ALA A 126 8.58 9.14 -6.99
N ALA A 127 8.83 9.87 -8.07
CA ALA A 127 9.18 9.28 -9.38
C ALA A 127 10.45 8.44 -9.36
N VAL A 128 11.40 8.73 -8.46
CA VAL A 128 12.67 8.00 -8.29
C VAL A 128 12.73 7.17 -7.01
N HIS A 129 11.59 7.04 -6.32
CA HIS A 129 11.48 6.37 -5.03
C HIS A 129 11.09 4.90 -5.20
N GLY A 130 12.02 3.96 -4.99
CA GLY A 130 11.78 2.53 -5.21
C GLY A 130 10.61 1.94 -4.41
N ASP A 131 10.28 2.50 -3.25
CA ASP A 131 9.09 2.09 -2.48
C ASP A 131 7.77 2.71 -2.94
N LEU A 132 7.77 3.83 -3.67
CA LEU A 132 6.52 4.50 -4.10
C LEU A 132 6.21 4.21 -5.57
N ASN A 133 7.24 4.17 -6.42
CA ASN A 133 7.10 3.90 -7.83
C ASN A 133 7.42 2.43 -8.12
N LEU A 134 6.38 1.60 -8.23
CA LEU A 134 6.50 0.18 -8.55
C LEU A 134 7.25 -0.06 -9.86
N MET A 135 7.18 0.85 -10.84
CA MET A 135 7.82 0.67 -12.15
C MET A 135 9.35 0.66 -12.10
N LEU A 136 9.94 1.17 -11.01
CA LEU A 136 11.38 1.04 -10.78
C LEU A 136 11.78 -0.37 -10.34
N ARG A 137 10.82 -1.12 -9.80
CA ARG A 137 11.00 -2.51 -9.38
C ARG A 137 10.79 -3.37 -10.62
N LYS A 138 11.86 -4.00 -11.11
CA LYS A 138 11.68 -5.02 -12.16
C LYS A 138 10.78 -6.13 -11.62
N GLN A 139 10.04 -6.75 -12.52
CA GLN A 139 9.19 -7.90 -12.22
C GLN A 139 9.59 -9.11 -13.07
N ARG A 140 9.43 -10.30 -12.51
CA ARG A 140 9.55 -11.57 -13.25
C ARG A 140 8.40 -12.48 -12.94
N ALA A 141 7.89 -13.19 -13.94
CA ALA A 141 6.88 -14.21 -13.73
C ALA A 141 7.47 -15.39 -12.94
N VAL A 142 6.66 -16.02 -12.10
CA VAL A 142 7.01 -17.24 -11.35
C VAL A 142 5.93 -18.31 -11.54
N GLY A 143 6.31 -19.57 -11.41
CA GLY A 143 5.42 -20.72 -11.61
C GLY A 143 4.57 -21.08 -10.39
N GLU A 144 4.18 -20.08 -9.59
CA GLU A 144 3.40 -20.28 -8.37
C GLU A 144 1.89 -20.39 -8.66
N THR A 145 1.11 -20.80 -7.66
CA THR A 145 -0.34 -20.97 -7.80
C THR A 145 -1.03 -19.69 -8.28
N GLN A 146 -1.85 -19.78 -9.33
CA GLN A 146 -2.61 -18.65 -9.86
C GLN A 146 -4.01 -18.61 -9.22
N GLY A 147 -4.06 -18.30 -7.93
CA GLY A 147 -5.30 -18.30 -7.15
C GLY A 147 -5.06 -17.85 -5.72
N LEU A 148 -6.16 -17.66 -4.98
CA LEU A 148 -6.10 -17.36 -3.55
C LEU A 148 -5.39 -18.47 -2.79
N VAL A 149 -4.57 -18.07 -1.81
CA VAL A 149 -3.82 -18.98 -0.95
C VAL A 149 -4.20 -18.80 0.50
N ASP A 150 -4.19 -19.90 1.24
CA ASP A 150 -4.42 -19.90 2.67
C ASP A 150 -3.07 -20.01 3.39
N VAL A 151 -2.77 -19.02 4.24
CA VAL A 151 -1.57 -19.01 5.07
C VAL A 151 -1.98 -18.89 6.52
N GLY A 152 -1.21 -19.51 7.42
CA GLY A 152 -1.45 -19.42 8.86
C GLY A 152 -1.07 -18.06 9.45
N GLY A 153 -1.33 -17.89 10.75
CA GLY A 153 -0.94 -16.70 11.52
C GLY A 153 -2.09 -15.73 11.80
N PRO A 154 -1.82 -14.67 12.58
CA PRO A 154 -2.82 -13.68 12.96
C PRO A 154 -3.33 -12.91 11.73
N THR A 155 -4.53 -12.36 11.85
CA THR A 155 -5.13 -11.42 10.90
C THR A 155 -5.33 -10.10 11.61
N ASP A 156 -5.16 -8.97 10.90
CA ASP A 156 -5.48 -7.67 11.48
C ASP A 156 -7.02 -7.54 11.67
N PRO A 157 -7.50 -7.33 12.91
CA PRO A 157 -8.92 -7.17 13.20
C PRO A 157 -9.52 -5.88 12.64
N ALA A 158 -8.72 -4.86 12.31
CA ALA A 158 -9.15 -3.57 11.77
C ALA A 158 -9.41 -3.60 10.24
N GLN A 159 -9.52 -4.80 9.65
CA GLN A 159 -9.75 -5.05 8.22
C GLN A 159 -8.78 -4.27 7.31
N PRO A 160 -7.67 -4.90 6.92
CA PRO A 160 -6.74 -4.29 5.98
C PRO A 160 -7.40 -4.11 4.59
N PRO A 161 -6.73 -3.48 3.63
CA PRO A 161 -7.27 -3.27 2.29
C PRO A 161 -7.82 -4.55 1.67
N GLN A 162 -9.09 -4.54 1.29
CA GLN A 162 -9.80 -5.69 0.75
C GLN A 162 -9.77 -5.66 -0.78
N LEU A 163 -8.91 -6.48 -1.39
CA LEU A 163 -8.61 -6.43 -2.83
C LEU A 163 -9.79 -6.80 -3.73
N TYR A 164 -10.75 -7.60 -3.26
CA TYR A 164 -11.97 -7.86 -4.04
C TYR A 164 -12.76 -6.57 -4.33
N SER A 165 -12.62 -5.54 -3.49
CA SER A 165 -13.34 -4.27 -3.65
C SER A 165 -12.65 -3.29 -4.60
N LEU A 166 -11.52 -3.66 -5.20
CA LEU A 166 -11.00 -3.00 -6.41
C LEU A 166 -12.06 -3.00 -7.52
N PHE A 167 -12.86 -4.06 -7.56
CA PHE A 167 -13.81 -4.34 -8.61
C PHE A 167 -15.23 -3.94 -8.19
N GLY A 168 -15.97 -3.27 -9.08
CA GLY A 168 -17.32 -2.77 -8.77
C GLY A 168 -18.33 -3.87 -8.40
N ASP A 169 -18.14 -5.08 -8.91
CA ASP A 169 -18.94 -6.27 -8.57
C ASP A 169 -18.40 -7.06 -7.37
N GLN A 170 -17.31 -6.58 -6.76
CA GLN A 170 -16.67 -7.19 -5.60
C GLN A 170 -16.24 -8.65 -5.80
N ARG A 171 -15.88 -9.04 -7.04
CA ARG A 171 -15.46 -10.41 -7.35
C ARG A 171 -14.06 -10.74 -6.84
N VAL A 172 -13.76 -12.04 -6.78
CA VAL A 172 -12.37 -12.52 -6.87
C VAL A 172 -12.04 -12.62 -8.36
N PRO A 173 -11.08 -11.85 -8.89
CA PRO A 173 -10.70 -11.96 -10.28
C PRO A 173 -9.99 -13.30 -10.52
N ALA A 174 -9.95 -13.76 -11.78
CA ALA A 174 -8.99 -14.78 -12.15
C ALA A 174 -7.58 -14.19 -11.99
N PHE A 175 -6.67 -14.95 -11.38
CA PHE A 175 -5.26 -14.60 -11.33
C PHE A 175 -4.64 -15.13 -12.62
N SER A 176 -4.27 -14.24 -13.53
CA SER A 176 -3.75 -14.61 -14.86
C SER A 176 -2.24 -14.86 -14.86
N ALA A 177 -1.53 -14.22 -13.92
CA ALA A 177 -0.10 -14.41 -13.70
C ALA A 177 0.29 -14.03 -12.27
N VAL A 178 1.46 -14.50 -11.84
CA VAL A 178 2.04 -14.18 -10.54
C VAL A 178 3.53 -13.91 -10.70
N TYR A 179 4.04 -12.97 -9.92
CA TYR A 179 5.35 -12.39 -10.14
C TYR A 179 6.12 -12.19 -8.83
N GLN A 180 7.43 -12.05 -8.99
CA GLN A 180 8.32 -11.47 -8.00
C GLN A 180 8.80 -10.10 -8.46
N VAL A 181 8.87 -9.15 -7.54
CA VAL A 181 9.51 -7.85 -7.74
C VAL A 181 10.92 -7.85 -7.14
N GLU A 182 11.79 -6.96 -7.62
CA GLU A 182 13.13 -6.80 -7.03
C GLU A 182 13.09 -6.04 -5.69
N ALA A 183 13.94 -6.46 -4.75
CA ALA A 183 14.38 -5.67 -3.62
C ALA A 183 15.06 -4.37 -4.09
N TRP A 184 15.31 -3.46 -3.16
CA TRP A 184 15.90 -2.16 -3.47
C TRP A 184 17.08 -1.90 -2.56
N ASP A 185 18.11 -1.34 -3.14
CA ASP A 185 19.29 -0.86 -2.45
C ASP A 185 19.22 0.66 -2.39
N TRP A 186 19.07 1.18 -1.17
CA TRP A 186 18.98 2.61 -0.92
C TRP A 186 20.32 3.34 -1.06
N GLY A 187 21.46 2.64 -0.98
CA GLY A 187 22.79 3.23 -1.12
C GLY A 187 23.07 3.68 -2.56
N CYS A 188 22.65 2.90 -3.56
CA CYS A 188 22.71 3.28 -4.97
C CYS A 188 21.38 3.83 -5.52
N ASN A 189 20.27 3.71 -4.77
CA ASN A 189 18.91 3.90 -5.25
C ASN A 189 18.62 3.04 -6.51
N CYS A 190 18.87 1.74 -6.41
CA CYS A 190 18.80 0.80 -7.53
C CYS A 190 18.30 -0.59 -7.12
N PRO A 191 17.85 -1.45 -8.05
CA PRO A 191 17.38 -2.79 -7.70
C PRO A 191 18.47 -3.71 -7.12
N LYS A 192 18.09 -4.55 -6.15
CA LYS A 192 19.01 -5.40 -5.34
C LYS A 192 18.73 -6.92 -5.46
N GLY A 193 18.18 -7.35 -6.59
CA GLY A 193 17.79 -8.75 -6.81
C GLY A 193 16.39 -9.10 -6.29
N TRP A 194 15.94 -10.33 -6.54
CA TRP A 194 14.54 -10.72 -6.38
C TRP A 194 14.13 -10.97 -4.93
N ILE A 195 12.94 -10.50 -4.55
CA ILE A 195 12.31 -10.91 -3.30
C ILE A 195 11.73 -12.30 -3.50
N THR A 196 12.23 -13.26 -2.73
CA THR A 196 11.83 -14.69 -2.81
C THR A 196 10.97 -15.14 -1.63
N SER A 197 10.83 -14.28 -0.61
CA SER A 197 9.92 -14.47 0.52
C SER A 197 9.08 -13.19 0.71
N PRO A 198 7.77 -13.23 0.45
CA PRO A 198 7.00 -14.36 -0.07
C PRO A 198 7.38 -14.75 -1.51
N PRO A 199 7.05 -15.98 -1.96
CA PRO A 199 7.37 -16.43 -3.32
C PRO A 199 6.63 -15.66 -4.42
N VAL A 200 5.50 -15.04 -4.09
CA VAL A 200 4.75 -14.10 -4.94
C VAL A 200 4.63 -12.76 -4.21
N THR A 201 5.04 -11.68 -4.88
CA THR A 201 4.95 -10.29 -4.35
C THR A 201 4.08 -9.38 -5.21
N LEU A 202 3.65 -9.86 -6.38
CA LEU A 202 2.79 -9.14 -7.30
C LEU A 202 1.88 -10.15 -8.03
N ALA A 203 0.59 -9.83 -8.13
CA ALA A 203 -0.40 -10.66 -8.82
C ALA A 203 -0.98 -9.93 -10.04
N GLY A 204 -0.99 -10.63 -11.17
CA GLY A 204 -1.78 -10.27 -12.34
C GLY A 204 -3.24 -10.66 -12.12
N MET A 205 -4.14 -9.69 -12.16
CA MET A 205 -5.58 -9.87 -11.93
C MET A 205 -6.36 -9.53 -13.20
N ALA A 206 -7.16 -10.49 -13.66
CA ALA A 206 -7.94 -10.34 -14.87
C ALA A 206 -8.99 -9.21 -14.76
N THR A 207 -9.03 -8.37 -15.79
CA THR A 207 -9.93 -7.22 -15.92
C THR A 207 -10.53 -7.15 -17.32
N THR A 208 -11.57 -6.35 -17.48
CA THR A 208 -12.01 -5.91 -18.81
C THR A 208 -11.38 -4.54 -19.10
N PRO A 209 -10.79 -4.30 -20.29
CA PRO A 209 -10.29 -2.98 -20.65
C PRO A 209 -11.38 -1.90 -20.48
N GLY A 210 -11.05 -0.82 -19.77
CA GLY A 210 -11.97 0.28 -19.44
C GLY A 210 -12.85 0.05 -18.20
N GLU A 211 -12.78 -1.12 -17.56
CA GLU A 211 -13.46 -1.41 -16.29
C GLU A 211 -13.03 -0.42 -15.22
N ILE A 212 -13.99 0.16 -14.48
CA ILE A 212 -13.68 1.09 -13.39
C ILE A 212 -13.07 0.32 -12.22
N LEU A 213 -11.95 0.83 -11.72
CA LEU A 213 -11.25 0.33 -10.55
C LEU A 213 -11.40 1.32 -9.40
N HIS A 214 -11.62 0.78 -8.20
CA HIS A 214 -11.94 1.54 -7.00
C HIS A 214 -10.83 1.40 -5.96
N ALA A 215 -10.64 2.41 -5.10
CA ALA A 215 -9.79 2.28 -3.93
C ALA A 215 -10.28 1.09 -3.08
N PRO A 216 -9.42 0.10 -2.76
CA PRO A 216 -9.81 -1.00 -1.91
C PRO A 216 -10.38 -0.49 -0.58
N LYS A 217 -11.52 -1.06 -0.20
CA LYS A 217 -12.15 -0.81 1.09
C LYS A 217 -11.22 -1.26 2.21
N SER A 218 -11.12 -0.44 3.25
CA SER A 218 -10.58 -0.80 4.54
C SER A 218 -11.45 -0.19 5.64
N SER A 219 -11.28 -0.62 6.89
CA SER A 219 -11.90 0.08 8.04
C SER A 219 -11.03 1.18 8.64
N TYR A 220 -9.84 1.46 8.07
CA TYR A 220 -9.06 2.64 8.47
C TYR A 220 -9.73 3.95 8.01
N ASP A 221 -9.76 4.91 8.92
CA ASP A 221 -10.03 6.33 8.67
C ASP A 221 -8.71 7.08 8.86
N ILE A 222 -8.17 7.61 7.76
CA ILE A 222 -6.91 8.36 7.76
C ILE A 222 -7.13 9.87 7.99
N GLY A 223 -8.35 10.27 8.34
CA GLY A 223 -8.77 11.64 8.60
C GLY A 223 -9.91 12.06 7.69
N ASN A 224 -10.89 12.75 8.28
CA ASN A 224 -12.06 13.31 7.59
C ASN A 224 -12.91 12.28 6.82
N GLY A 225 -12.86 11.01 7.21
CA GLY A 225 -13.64 9.94 6.56
C GLY A 225 -12.97 9.33 5.32
N HIS A 226 -11.76 9.79 4.96
CA HIS A 226 -10.98 9.19 3.86
C HIS A 226 -10.30 7.89 4.33
N THR A 227 -10.09 6.96 3.40
CA THR A 227 -9.46 5.65 3.70
C THR A 227 -8.03 5.53 3.21
N ALA A 228 -7.67 6.23 2.14
CA ALA A 228 -6.35 6.10 1.54
C ALA A 228 -5.78 7.44 1.04
N LEU A 229 -4.46 7.54 1.06
CA LEU A 229 -3.67 8.66 0.55
C LEU A 229 -2.94 8.22 -0.72
N VAL A 230 -2.95 9.04 -1.78
CA VAL A 230 -2.22 8.74 -3.02
C VAL A 230 -0.78 9.20 -2.88
N LEU A 231 0.14 8.25 -2.79
CA LEU A 231 1.58 8.53 -2.67
C LEU A 231 2.25 8.73 -4.02
N TYR A 232 1.79 8.05 -5.06
CA TYR A 232 2.36 8.18 -6.39
C TYR A 232 1.30 7.91 -7.45
N ALA A 233 1.32 8.68 -8.54
CA ALA A 233 0.47 8.43 -9.68
C ALA A 233 1.14 8.88 -10.99
N THR A 234 0.99 8.07 -12.02
CA THR A 234 1.22 8.42 -13.43
C THR A 234 -0.03 8.13 -14.23
N GLU A 235 0.02 8.24 -15.55
CA GLU A 235 -1.04 7.76 -16.43
C GLU A 235 -1.29 6.24 -16.33
N HIS A 236 -0.34 5.46 -15.81
CA HIS A 236 -0.32 3.98 -15.92
C HIS A 236 -0.18 3.24 -14.59
N THR A 237 0.21 3.93 -13.52
CA THR A 237 0.38 3.33 -12.19
C THR A 237 -0.12 4.27 -11.10
N ILE A 238 -0.60 3.69 -10.00
CA ILE A 238 -0.96 4.40 -8.78
C ILE A 238 -0.48 3.61 -7.56
N THR A 239 0.01 4.34 -6.55
CA THR A 239 0.35 3.82 -5.24
C THR A 239 -0.47 4.54 -4.19
N ILE A 240 -1.19 3.79 -3.37
CA ILE A 240 -2.06 4.30 -2.31
C ILE A 240 -1.67 3.70 -0.96
N LYS A 241 -1.85 4.48 0.10
CA LYS A 241 -1.49 4.09 1.47
C LYS A 241 -2.65 4.32 2.43
N TYR A 242 -2.80 3.45 3.42
CA TYR A 242 -3.88 3.48 4.42
C TYR A 242 -3.47 4.15 5.73
N THR A 243 -2.56 5.11 5.64
CA THR A 243 -2.17 6.05 6.71
C THR A 243 -1.76 7.39 6.08
N ARG A 244 -1.32 8.36 6.89
CA ARG A 244 -1.03 9.74 6.43
C ARG A 244 0.44 10.04 6.11
N GLU A 245 1.36 9.11 6.34
CA GLU A 245 2.77 9.34 6.06
C GLU A 245 3.07 9.13 4.57
N ASP A 246 3.87 10.03 4.00
CA ASP A 246 4.37 9.97 2.63
C ASP A 246 5.60 9.04 2.51
N ASN A 247 5.41 7.80 2.93
CA ASN A 247 6.38 6.70 2.86
C ASN A 247 5.64 5.37 3.10
N VAL A 248 6.31 4.23 2.99
CA VAL A 248 5.68 2.92 3.21
C VAL A 248 6.07 2.27 4.55
N VAL A 249 6.72 3.01 5.45
CA VAL A 249 7.36 2.46 6.66
C VAL A 249 6.34 1.84 7.63
N SER A 250 5.12 2.36 7.69
CA SER A 250 4.08 1.85 8.59
C SER A 250 2.74 1.79 7.89
N GLY A 251 1.95 0.76 8.20
CA GLY A 251 0.64 0.53 7.62
C GLY A 251 0.67 -0.08 6.23
N TYR A 252 -0.51 -0.25 5.64
CA TYR A 252 -0.67 -0.92 4.36
C TYR A 252 -0.45 0.04 3.18
N THR A 253 0.24 -0.47 2.15
CA THR A 253 0.40 0.21 0.86
C THR A 253 -0.02 -0.73 -0.26
N VAL A 254 -0.78 -0.23 -1.23
CA VAL A 254 -1.17 -0.98 -2.42
C VAL A 254 -0.58 -0.28 -3.64
N HIS A 255 0.11 -1.05 -4.47
CA HIS A 255 0.62 -0.62 -5.77
C HIS A 255 -0.23 -1.24 -6.86
N ILE A 256 -0.60 -0.45 -7.86
CA ILE A 256 -1.40 -0.88 -9.00
C ILE A 256 -0.75 -0.37 -10.27
N ASP A 257 -0.51 -1.26 -11.22
CA ASP A 257 0.00 -0.97 -12.56
C ASP A 257 -1.00 -1.43 -13.64
N ASN A 258 -0.81 -0.94 -14.87
CA ASN A 258 -1.68 -1.12 -16.02
C ASN A 258 -3.10 -0.54 -15.81
N ILE A 259 -3.15 0.64 -15.20
CA ILE A 259 -4.36 1.40 -14.90
C ILE A 259 -4.32 2.76 -15.61
N CYS A 260 -5.40 3.18 -16.27
CA CYS A 260 -5.65 4.59 -16.57
C CYS A 260 -6.06 5.30 -15.28
N VAL A 261 -5.13 5.97 -14.60
CA VAL A 261 -5.49 6.78 -13.41
C VAL A 261 -6.48 7.87 -13.83
N GLU A 262 -7.49 8.11 -13.00
CA GLU A 262 -8.53 9.08 -13.30
C GLU A 262 -7.89 10.47 -13.56
N PRO A 263 -8.19 11.14 -14.70
CA PRO A 263 -7.48 12.36 -15.10
C PRO A 263 -7.48 13.51 -14.08
N SER A 264 -8.59 13.74 -13.36
CA SER A 264 -8.66 14.78 -12.31
C SER A 264 -7.91 14.37 -11.05
N LEU A 265 -7.88 13.08 -10.69
CA LEU A 265 -7.02 12.56 -9.62
C LEU A 265 -5.54 12.75 -9.96
N LEU A 266 -5.14 12.38 -11.18
CA LEU A 266 -3.76 12.53 -11.65
C LEU A 266 -3.33 14.01 -11.69
N ALA A 267 -4.21 14.89 -12.16
CA ALA A 267 -3.98 16.33 -12.16
C ALA A 267 -3.79 16.87 -10.73
N LEU A 268 -4.64 16.45 -9.79
CA LEU A 268 -4.53 16.84 -8.38
C LEU A 268 -3.22 16.33 -7.77
N TYR A 269 -2.87 15.06 -8.01
CA TYR A 269 -1.59 14.49 -7.56
C TYR A 269 -0.41 15.32 -8.06
N ARG A 270 -0.34 15.59 -9.37
CA ARG A 270 0.75 16.38 -9.98
C ARG A 270 0.87 17.78 -9.40
N ALA A 271 -0.26 18.46 -9.18
CA ALA A 271 -0.26 19.79 -8.59
C ALA A 271 0.29 19.77 -7.16
N LEU A 272 -0.13 18.80 -6.35
CA LEU A 272 0.29 18.67 -4.95
C LEU A 272 1.73 18.16 -4.80
N ASP A 273 2.18 17.32 -5.72
CA ASP A 273 3.58 16.89 -5.84
C ASP A 273 4.49 18.07 -6.16
N ALA A 274 4.14 18.86 -7.17
CA ALA A 274 4.86 20.09 -7.53
C ALA A 274 4.84 21.14 -6.40
N ALA A 275 3.78 21.17 -5.59
CA ALA A 275 3.68 22.02 -4.40
C ALA A 275 4.48 21.49 -3.20
N GLY A 276 5.22 20.40 -3.35
CA GLY A 276 6.16 19.90 -2.34
C GLY A 276 5.57 18.90 -1.35
N ARG A 277 4.43 18.26 -1.68
CA ARG A 277 3.90 17.06 -0.99
C ARG A 277 3.55 17.24 0.49
N GLY A 278 3.36 18.48 0.97
CA GLY A 278 2.81 18.74 2.32
C GLY A 278 1.34 18.34 2.45
N THR A 279 0.66 18.17 1.32
CA THR A 279 -0.67 17.60 1.17
C THR A 279 -0.65 16.65 -0.02
N LEU A 280 -1.44 15.59 0.01
CA LEU A 280 -1.59 14.64 -1.09
C LEU A 280 -3.07 14.31 -1.32
N PRO A 281 -3.45 13.81 -2.51
CA PRO A 281 -4.83 13.40 -2.77
C PRO A 281 -5.27 12.32 -1.79
N ALA A 282 -6.51 12.41 -1.32
CA ALA A 282 -7.13 11.44 -0.43
C ALA A 282 -8.34 10.80 -1.12
N LEU A 283 -8.54 9.51 -0.86
CA LEU A 283 -9.59 8.71 -1.45
C LEU A 283 -10.59 8.26 -0.39
N ASP A 284 -11.88 8.37 -0.72
CA ASP A 284 -12.97 7.78 0.06
C ASP A 284 -13.00 6.26 -0.11
N PRO A 285 -13.63 5.51 0.82
CA PRO A 285 -13.84 4.08 0.65
C PRO A 285 -14.55 3.77 -0.67
N GLN A 286 -13.96 2.85 -1.46
CA GLN A 286 -14.50 2.44 -2.77
C GLN A 286 -14.67 3.60 -3.78
N GLN A 287 -13.94 4.69 -3.62
CA GLN A 287 -13.94 5.75 -4.61
C GLN A 287 -13.31 5.27 -5.93
N PRO A 288 -13.93 5.53 -7.10
CA PRO A 288 -13.29 5.27 -8.38
C PRO A 288 -11.94 5.99 -8.45
N MET A 289 -10.87 5.30 -8.82
CA MET A 289 -9.52 5.88 -8.92
C MET A 289 -8.92 5.77 -10.34
N GLY A 290 -9.55 4.98 -11.20
CA GLY A 290 -9.11 4.83 -12.58
C GLY A 290 -9.87 3.73 -13.31
N ARG A 291 -9.35 3.34 -14.47
CA ARG A 291 -9.87 2.25 -15.30
C ARG A 291 -8.78 1.25 -15.64
N ALA A 292 -9.09 -0.03 -15.74
CA ALA A 292 -8.14 -1.02 -16.24
C ALA A 292 -7.71 -0.66 -17.67
N ARG A 293 -6.40 -0.60 -17.93
CA ARG A 293 -5.87 -0.25 -19.26
C ARG A 293 -5.95 -1.44 -20.23
N GLY A 294 -5.81 -2.66 -19.71
CA GLY A 294 -5.82 -3.89 -20.49
C GLY A 294 -6.73 -4.96 -19.89
N ALA A 295 -6.45 -6.22 -20.25
CA ALA A 295 -7.16 -7.40 -19.73
C ALA A 295 -6.61 -7.91 -18.39
N GLU A 296 -5.56 -7.27 -17.87
CA GLU A 296 -4.90 -7.61 -16.62
C GLU A 296 -4.41 -6.33 -15.95
N ILE A 297 -4.54 -6.23 -14.63
CA ILE A 297 -3.81 -5.25 -13.81
C ILE A 297 -2.81 -5.98 -12.93
N HIS A 298 -1.70 -5.32 -12.58
CA HIS A 298 -0.76 -5.87 -11.61
C HIS A 298 -0.97 -5.21 -10.25
N VAL A 299 -1.13 -6.00 -9.20
CA VAL A 299 -1.38 -5.51 -7.83
C VAL A 299 -0.37 -6.10 -6.85
N ALA A 300 0.31 -5.23 -6.11
CA ALA A 300 1.19 -5.60 -5.00
C ALA A 300 0.73 -4.95 -3.70
N ILE A 301 1.03 -5.61 -2.58
CA ILE A 301 0.74 -5.10 -1.23
C ILE A 301 2.01 -5.05 -0.43
N ARG A 302 2.13 -4.00 0.39
CA ARG A 302 3.05 -3.95 1.52
C ARG A 302 2.32 -3.82 2.84
N ASP A 303 2.91 -4.41 3.87
CA ASP A 303 2.57 -4.18 5.28
C ASP A 303 3.82 -3.64 5.99
N THR A 304 3.77 -2.38 6.41
CA THR A 304 4.85 -1.78 7.22
C THR A 304 6.22 -1.94 6.54
N GLY A 305 6.23 -1.66 5.23
CA GLY A 305 7.41 -1.74 4.37
C GLY A 305 7.70 -3.13 3.80
N ALA A 306 7.23 -4.22 4.42
CA ALA A 306 7.46 -5.57 3.93
C ALA A 306 6.55 -5.90 2.75
N TRP A 307 7.08 -6.59 1.73
CA TRP A 307 6.27 -7.10 0.62
C TRP A 307 5.44 -8.30 1.04
N MET A 308 4.17 -8.28 0.68
CA MET A 308 3.20 -9.32 1.03
C MET A 308 2.75 -10.09 -0.21
N ASP A 309 2.21 -11.29 0.00
CA ASP A 309 1.57 -12.05 -1.06
C ASP A 309 0.13 -11.55 -1.24
N PRO A 310 -0.21 -10.90 -2.37
CA PRO A 310 -1.53 -10.30 -2.59
C PRO A 310 -2.64 -11.36 -2.73
N ARG A 311 -2.32 -12.65 -2.79
CA ARG A 311 -3.29 -13.74 -2.90
C ARG A 311 -3.78 -14.25 -1.54
N VAL A 312 -3.18 -13.80 -0.44
CA VAL A 312 -3.48 -14.33 0.89
C VAL A 312 -4.92 -14.03 1.29
N ARG A 313 -5.73 -15.10 1.39
CA ARG A 313 -7.18 -15.01 1.56
C ARG A 313 -7.57 -14.32 2.87
N LYS A 314 -6.97 -14.72 3.99
CA LYS A 314 -7.35 -14.25 5.33
C LYS A 314 -7.20 -12.75 5.52
N ASP A 315 -6.25 -12.13 4.81
CA ASP A 315 -5.92 -10.72 5.01
C ASP A 315 -6.69 -9.87 4.00
N TRP A 316 -6.52 -10.12 2.69
CA TRP A 316 -6.98 -9.20 1.64
C TRP A 316 -8.31 -9.60 0.98
N TRP A 317 -8.83 -10.79 1.29
CA TRP A 317 -9.99 -11.39 0.63
C TRP A 317 -11.03 -11.91 1.63
N GLN A 318 -11.24 -11.19 2.72
CA GLN A 318 -12.16 -11.62 3.78
C GLN A 318 -13.59 -11.75 3.26
N GLY A 319 -14.19 -12.91 3.50
CA GLY A 319 -15.54 -13.24 3.02
C GLY A 319 -15.58 -13.75 1.57
N LYS A 320 -14.42 -14.10 0.98
CA LYS A 320 -14.30 -14.68 -0.36
C LYS A 320 -13.60 -16.04 -0.36
#